data_AF-A0A966J047-F1
#
_entry.id   AF-A0A966J047-F1
#
_cell.length_a   1.000
_cell.length_b   1.000
_cell.length_c   1.000
_cell.angle_alpha   90.00
_cell.angle_beta   90.00
_cell.angle_gamma   90.00
#
_symmetry.space_group_name_H-M   'P 1'
#
loop_
_entity.id
_entity.type
_entity.pdbx_description
1 polymer ?
#
loop_
_entity_poly.entity_id
_entity_poly.type
_entity_poly.pdbx_seq_one_letter_code
_entity_poly.pdbx_strand_id
1 'polypeptide(L)' 'MSIKIGINGFGRIGRMVFRAAVENFSDIDVVGINDLLEPDYLAYMLKYDSVHGRFKGQVSVEGNTLVVNGKKIRLTAER' A
#
# COMPACT_ATOMS: atom_id res chain seq x y z
N MET A 1 -17.53 -9.92 5.48
CA MET A 1 -17.62 -8.46 5.65
C MET A 1 -16.22 -8.01 6.04
N SER A 2 -15.55 -7.17 5.25
CA SER A 2 -14.18 -6.74 5.54
C SER A 2 -14.17 -5.36 6.20
N ILE A 3 -13.26 -5.17 7.16
CA ILE A 3 -12.98 -3.89 7.79
C ILE A 3 -12.15 -3.07 6.81
N LYS A 4 -12.66 -1.90 6.44
CA LYS A 4 -11.98 -0.97 5.54
C LYS A 4 -11.10 -0.04 6.33
N ILE A 5 -9.82 0.05 5.96
CA ILE A 5 -8.86 0.90 6.63
C ILE A 5 -8.15 1.84 5.66
N GLY A 6 -7.73 2.99 6.17
CA GLY A 6 -6.83 3.92 5.50
C GLY A 6 -5.49 3.99 6.23
N ILE A 7 -4.42 4.32 5.51
CA ILE A 7 -3.08 4.53 6.08
C ILE A 7 -2.67 5.97 5.80
N ASN A 8 -2.39 6.74 6.87
CA ASN A 8 -1.84 8.09 6.75
C ASN A 8 -0.35 8.07 7.10
N GLY A 9 0.51 8.26 6.10
CA GLY A 9 1.96 8.06 6.17
C GLY A 9 2.38 6.66 5.72
N PHE A 10 2.87 6.55 4.49
CA PHE A 10 3.36 5.31 3.86
C PHE A 10 4.88 5.12 3.97
N GLY A 11 5.41 5.54 5.12
CA GLY A 11 6.77 5.28 5.55
C GLY A 11 7.00 3.83 5.97
N ARG A 12 8.06 3.60 6.77
CA ARG A 12 8.46 2.24 7.19
C ARG A 12 7.31 1.44 7.82
N ILE A 13 6.63 2.02 8.83
CA ILE A 13 5.55 1.33 9.53
C ILE A 13 4.31 1.16 8.64
N GLY A 14 3.89 2.22 7.93
CA GLY A 14 2.74 2.16 7.04
C GLY A 14 2.85 1.05 5.99
N ARG A 15 4.02 0.88 5.38
CA ARG A 15 4.27 -0.22 4.43
C ARG A 15 4.23 -1.59 5.09
N MET A 16 4.76 -1.74 6.30
CA MET A 16 4.71 -3.03 7.01
C MET A 16 3.29 -3.40 7.43
N VAL A 17 2.50 -2.42 7.89
CA VAL A 17 1.07 -2.61 8.16
C VAL A 17 0.34 -3.04 6.89
N PHE A 18 0.61 -2.37 5.76
CA PHE A 18 0.02 -2.74 4.48
C PHE A 18 0.38 -4.16 4.05
N ARG A 19 1.66 -4.53 4.11
CA ARG A 19 2.12 -5.87 3.77
C ARG A 19 1.46 -6.92 4.67
N ALA A 20 1.42 -6.69 5.97
CA ALA A 20 0.80 -7.59 6.93
C ALA A 20 -0.71 -7.74 6.66
N ALA A 21 -1.43 -6.64 6.38
CA ALA A 21 -2.84 -6.65 6.03
C ALA A 21 -3.11 -7.53 4.79
N VAL A 22 -2.30 -7.39 3.74
CA VAL A 22 -2.47 -8.18 2.51
C VAL A 22 -2.10 -9.66 2.69
N GLU A 23 -1.05 -9.95 3.47
CA GLU A 23 -0.51 -11.32 3.58
C GLU A 23 -1.20 -12.17 4.67
N ASN A 24 -1.67 -11.56 5.75
CA ASN A 24 -2.09 -12.30 6.95
C ASN A 24 -3.56 -12.11 7.36
N PHE A 25 -4.26 -11.10 6.82
CA PHE A 25 -5.61 -10.74 7.27
C PHE A 25 -6.59 -10.69 6.10
N SER A 26 -7.44 -11.72 5.99
CA SER A 26 -8.45 -11.82 4.92
C SER A 26 -9.65 -10.91 5.13
N ASP A 27 -9.84 -10.41 6.34
CA ASP A 27 -10.93 -9.54 6.78
C ASP A 27 -10.56 -8.06 6.76
N ILE A 28 -9.33 -7.69 6.41
CA ILE A 28 -8.87 -6.30 6.29
C ILE A 28 -8.74 -5.88 4.83
N ASP A 29 -9.27 -4.71 4.49
CA ASP A 29 -9.15 -4.12 3.16
C ASP A 29 -8.59 -2.70 3.27
N VAL A 30 -7.37 -2.49 2.77
CA VAL A 30 -6.79 -1.15 2.68
C VAL A 30 -7.41 -0.47 1.46
N VAL A 31 -8.16 0.61 1.68
CA VAL A 31 -8.89 1.30 0.61
C VAL A 31 -8.28 2.64 0.21
N GLY A 32 -7.40 3.19 1.06
CA GLY A 32 -6.73 4.45 0.78
C GLY A 32 -5.41 4.63 1.53
N ILE A 33 -4.49 5.34 0.91
CA ILE A 33 -3.20 5.72 1.49
C ILE A 33 -2.97 7.20 1.22
N ASN A 34 -2.60 7.95 2.26
CA ASN A 34 -2.17 9.33 2.15
C ASN A 34 -0.67 9.43 2.43
N ASP A 35 0.10 9.98 1.49
CA ASP A 35 1.53 10.27 1.66
C ASP A 35 1.96 11.40 0.71
N LEU A 36 3.04 12.10 1.01
CA LEU A 36 3.52 13.24 0.24
C LEU A 36 4.37 12.84 -0.98
N LEU A 37 4.67 11.56 -1.13
CA LEU A 37 5.48 11.02 -2.23
C LEU A 37 4.62 10.62 -3.43
N GLU A 38 5.21 10.68 -4.61
CA GLU A 38 4.55 10.32 -5.86
C GLU A 38 4.15 8.82 -5.92
N PRO A 39 3.01 8.48 -6.56
CA PRO A 39 2.49 7.12 -6.66
C PRO A 39 3.50 6.04 -7.08
N ASP A 40 4.29 6.31 -8.12
CA ASP A 40 5.29 5.36 -8.62
C ASP A 40 6.38 5.07 -7.60
N TYR A 41 6.75 6.08 -6.81
CA TYR A 41 7.75 5.92 -5.76
C TYR A 41 7.19 5.14 -4.57
N LEU A 42 5.94 5.38 -4.17
CA LEU A 42 5.25 4.58 -3.15
C LEU A 42 5.15 3.10 -3.57
N ALA A 43 4.81 2.83 -4.83
CA ALA A 43 4.78 1.48 -5.39
C ALA A 43 6.16 0.81 -5.38
N TYR A 44 7.21 1.55 -5.77
CA TYR A 44 8.59 1.08 -5.70
C TYR A 44 8.99 0.70 -4.28
N MET A 45 8.73 1.58 -3.30
CA MET A 45 9.04 1.33 -1.88
C MET A 45 8.21 0.20 -1.27
N LEU A 46 7.00 -0.04 -1.77
CA LEU A 46 6.23 -1.22 -1.38
C LEU A 46 6.85 -2.50 -1.96
N LYS A 47 7.27 -2.47 -3.23
CA LYS A 47 7.84 -3.64 -3.92
C LYS A 47 9.20 -4.05 -3.38
N TYR A 48 10.06 -3.08 -3.06
CA TYR A 48 11.42 -3.32 -2.60
C TYR A 48 11.64 -2.75 -1.19
N ASP A 49 11.94 -3.64 -0.26
CA ASP A 49 12.35 -3.26 1.10
C ASP A 49 13.72 -3.89 1.40
N SER A 50 14.65 -3.08 1.91
CA SER A 50 16.02 -3.52 2.16
C SER A 50 16.15 -4.49 3.32
N VAL A 51 15.21 -4.49 4.27
CA VAL A 51 15.25 -5.34 5.47
C VAL A 51 14.37 -6.57 5.28
N HIS A 52 13.15 -6.38 4.76
CA HIS A 52 12.15 -7.43 4.64
C HIS A 52 12.08 -8.04 3.23
N GLY A 53 12.95 -7.62 2.33
CA GLY A 53 13.00 -8.10 0.96
C GLY A 53 11.81 -7.66 0.11
N ARG A 54 11.60 -8.40 -0.98
CA ARG A 54 10.59 -8.09 -1.98
C ARG A 54 9.19 -8.42 -1.47
N PHE A 55 8.24 -7.54 -1.77
CA PHE A 55 6.83 -7.86 -1.57
C PHE A 55 6.40 -8.99 -2.51
N LYS A 56 5.63 -9.94 -1.99
CA LYS A 56 5.24 -11.16 -2.72
C LYS A 56 4.09 -10.95 -3.71
N GLY A 57 3.35 -9.85 -3.58
CA GLY A 57 2.24 -9.50 -4.45
C GLY A 57 2.64 -8.75 -5.72
N GLN A 58 1.71 -8.66 -6.65
CA GLN A 58 1.81 -7.80 -7.82
C GLN A 58 1.47 -6.36 -7.41
N VAL A 59 2.29 -5.41 -7.86
CA VAL A 59 2.12 -3.98 -7.58
C VAL A 59 2.27 -3.22 -8.90
N SER A 60 1.29 -2.39 -9.23
CA SER A 60 1.31 -1.44 -10.34
C SER A 60 0.63 -0.13 -9.94
N VAL A 61 0.75 0.89 -10.78
CA VAL A 61 0.13 2.20 -10.58
C VAL A 61 -0.71 2.54 -11.79
N GLU A 62 -1.92 3.06 -11.54
CA GLU A 62 -2.83 3.61 -12.54
C GLU A 62 -3.13 5.07 -12.18
N GLY A 63 -2.31 6.00 -12.66
CA GLY A 63 -2.41 7.42 -12.29
C GLY A 63 -2.23 7.61 -10.78
N ASN A 64 -3.27 8.04 -10.08
CA ASN A 64 -3.24 8.25 -8.62
C ASN A 64 -3.84 7.08 -7.83
N THR A 65 -3.78 5.87 -8.39
CA THR A 65 -4.29 4.64 -7.78
C THR A 65 -3.19 3.60 -7.73
N LEU A 66 -2.91 3.07 -6.54
CA LEU A 66 -2.06 1.91 -6.36
C LEU A 66 -2.89 0.65 -6.61
N VAL A 67 -2.41 -0.25 -7.46
CA VAL A 67 -3.06 -1.53 -7.73
C VAL A 67 -2.22 -2.65 -7.13
N VAL A 68 -2.77 -3.37 -6.16
CA VAL A 68 -2.10 -4.49 -5.49
C VAL A 68 -2.93 -5.75 -5.62
N ASN A 69 -2.37 -6.79 -6.24
CA ASN A 69 -3.08 -8.06 -6.52
C ASN A 69 -4.46 -7.83 -7.17
N GLY A 70 -4.56 -6.86 -8.09
CA GLY A 70 -5.80 -6.47 -8.77
C GLY A 70 -6.74 -5.56 -7.96
N LYS A 71 -6.46 -5.31 -6.67
CA LYS A 71 -7.24 -4.38 -5.84
C LYS A 71 -6.77 -2.94 -6.02
N LYS A 72 -7.71 -2.02 -6.19
CA LYS A 72 -7.46 -0.59 -6.36
C LYS A 72 -7.47 0.13 -5.00
N ILE A 73 -6.41 0.86 -4.71
CA ILE A 73 -6.22 1.64 -3.49
C ILE A 73 -6.00 3.10 -3.90
N ARG A 74 -6.83 4.00 -3.39
CA ARG A 74 -6.72 5.42 -3.70
C ARG A 74 -5.49 6.02 -3.02
N LEU A 75 -4.69 6.77 -3.77
CA LEU A 75 -3.60 7.57 -3.21
C LEU A 75 -4.00 9.03 -3.08
N THR A 76 -3.54 9.70 -2.04
CA THR A 76 -3.70 11.15 -1.81
C THR A 76 -2.40 11.73 -1.24
N ALA A 77 -2.22 13.05 -1.38
CA ALA A 77 -1.01 13.77 -0.94
C ALA A 77 -1.36 15.03 -0.14
N GLU A 78 -2.19 14.86 0.89
CA GLU A 78 -2.67 15.94 1.76
C GLU A 78 -1.85 16.05 3.05
N ARG A 79 -1.74 17.25 3.60
CA ARG A 79 -1.03 17.56 4.87
C ARG A 79 -1.97 17.64 6.06
#